data_AF-A0A819VDP9-F1
#
_entry.id   AF-A0A819VDP9-F1
#
_cell.length_a   1.000
_cell.length_b   1.000
_cell.length_c   1.000
_cell.angle_alpha   90.00
_cell.angle_beta   90.00
_cell.angle_gamma   90.00
#
_symmetry.space_group_name_H-M   'P 1'
#
loop_
_entity.id
_entity.type
_entity.pdbx_description
1 polymer ?
#
loop_
_entity_poly.entity_id
_entity_poly.type
_entity_poly.pdbx_seq_one_letter_code
_entity_poly.pdbx_strand_id
1 'polypeptide(L)'
;MNNIDSVDPALLRSGRIDATIEVGLPDDQERLQIFSIYTKPLLRNGILQVDIDINYIIRHSEGFTRAQIEHIIRLAIYNAMRLDIVDKRRIEIT
;
A
#
# COMPACT_ATOMS: atom_id res chain seq x y z
N MET A 1 1.06 16.76 8.41
CA MET A 1 2.39 16.69 9.05
C MET A 1 3.32 15.96 8.11
N ASN A 2 3.97 16.68 7.20
CA ASN A 2 5.07 16.13 6.40
C ASN A 2 6.06 17.25 6.01
N ASN A 3 6.09 18.32 6.81
CA ASN A 3 6.94 19.48 6.60
C ASN A 3 7.55 19.87 7.95
N ILE A 4 8.78 19.44 8.17
CA ILE A 4 9.56 19.77 9.38
C ILE A 4 9.80 21.28 9.47
N ASP A 5 9.83 22.01 8.35
CA ASP A 5 10.02 23.46 8.31
C ASP A 5 8.82 24.24 8.85
N SER A 6 7.66 23.59 8.96
CA SER A 6 6.46 24.17 9.58
C SER A 6 6.40 24.00 11.11
N VAL A 7 7.36 23.28 11.69
CA VAL A 7 7.47 23.08 13.13
C VAL A 7 8.20 24.27 13.75
N ASP A 8 7.61 24.86 14.79
CA ASP A 8 8.18 26.01 15.49
C ASP A 8 9.63 25.72 15.94
N PRO A 9 10.62 26.55 15.55
CA PRO A 9 12.02 26.41 15.98
C PRO A 9 12.22 26.34 17.51
N ALA A 10 11.27 26.88 18.29
CA ALA A 10 11.27 26.80 19.74
C ALA A 10 11.01 25.38 20.28
N LEU A 11 10.32 24.53 19.50
CA LEU A 11 10.13 23.11 19.85
C LEU A 11 11.37 22.25 19.53
N LEU A 12 12.24 22.73 18.65
CA LEU A 12 13.50 22.07 18.24
C LEU A 12 14.69 22.46 19.13
N ARG A 13 14.56 23.48 19.99
CA ARG A 13 15.60 23.91 20.93
C ARG A 13 15.25 23.50 22.36
N SER A 14 15.95 22.46 22.83
CA SER A 14 16.19 22.09 24.24
C SER A 14 15.04 21.40 25.00
N GLY A 15 15.20 20.08 25.20
CA GLY A 15 14.70 19.36 26.38
C GLY A 15 13.61 18.30 26.19
N ARG A 16 13.07 18.09 24.98
CA ARG A 16 11.97 17.12 24.75
C ARG A 16 12.00 16.34 23.43
N ILE A 17 12.72 16.80 22.40
CA ILE A 17 12.77 16.14 21.10
C ILE A 17 14.25 15.99 20.71
N ASP A 18 14.89 14.94 21.24
CA ASP A 18 16.34 14.75 21.13
C ASP A 18 16.78 14.08 19.82
N ALA A 19 15.84 13.52 19.05
CA ALA A 19 16.12 12.88 17.77
C ALA A 19 14.99 13.15 16.75
N THR A 20 15.37 13.65 15.57
CA THR A 20 14.50 13.68 14.40
C THR A 20 14.85 12.48 13.54
N ILE A 21 13.89 11.59 13.31
CA ILE A 21 14.05 10.43 12.42
C ILE A 21 13.39 10.81 11.09
N GLU A 22 14.21 10.94 10.05
CA GLU A 22 13.72 11.09 8.69
C GLU A 22 13.38 9.71 8.13
N VAL A 23 12.13 9.55 7.68
CA VAL A 23 11.66 8.31 7.05
C VAL A 23 11.60 8.55 5.55
N GLY A 24 12.50 7.91 4.82
CA GLY A 24 12.56 7.96 3.36
C GLY A 24 11.46 7.14 2.69
N LEU A 25 11.45 7.16 1.35
CA LEU A 25 10.63 6.25 0.56
C LEU A 25 11.15 4.82 0.68
N PRO A 26 10.26 3.80 0.69
CA PRO A 26 10.69 2.43 0.83
C PRO A 26 11.46 1.94 -0.40
N ASP A 27 12.55 1.22 -0.15
CA ASP A 27 13.29 0.49 -1.19
C ASP A 27 12.49 -0.71 -1.74
N ASP A 28 13.03 -1.41 -2.73
CA ASP A 28 12.35 -2.54 -3.36
C ASP A 28 12.04 -3.69 -2.39
N GLN A 29 12.93 -3.97 -1.43
CA GLN A 29 12.75 -5.01 -0.43
C GLN A 29 11.70 -4.61 0.61
N GLU A 30 11.71 -3.36 1.04
CA GLU A 30 10.70 -2.78 1.93
C GLU A 30 9.34 -2.78 1.24
N ARG A 31 9.24 -2.38 -0.03
CA ARG A 31 8.00 -2.48 -0.80
C ARG A 31 7.53 -3.93 -0.88
N LEU A 32 8.41 -4.89 -1.16
CA LEU A 32 8.08 -6.32 -1.17
C LEU A 32 7.46 -6.77 0.17
N GLN A 33 8.02 -6.34 1.29
CA GLN A 33 7.48 -6.64 2.62
C GLN A 33 6.10 -5.99 2.82
N ILE A 34 5.95 -4.72 2.45
CA ILE A 34 4.69 -3.98 2.54
C ILE A 34 3.62 -4.72 1.72
N PHE A 35 3.88 -5.02 0.44
CA PHE A 35 2.97 -5.77 -0.41
C PHE A 35 2.61 -7.12 0.20
N SER A 36 3.59 -7.85 0.74
CA SER A 36 3.37 -9.15 1.39
C SER A 36 2.42 -9.09 2.58
N ILE A 37 2.45 -8.02 3.38
CA ILE A 37 1.54 -7.82 4.52
C ILE A 37 0.09 -7.78 4.04
N TYR A 38 -0.17 -7.11 2.93
CA TYR A 38 -1.51 -6.95 2.38
C TYR A 38 -1.95 -8.14 1.50
N THR A 39 -1.04 -8.76 0.74
CA THR A 39 -1.40 -9.85 -0.20
C THR A 39 -1.54 -11.21 0.48
N LYS A 40 -0.76 -11.51 1.52
CA LYS A 40 -0.85 -12.81 2.24
C LYS A 40 -2.24 -13.10 2.80
N PRO A 41 -2.94 -12.16 3.48
CA PRO A 41 -4.32 -12.38 3.92
C PRO A 41 -5.29 -12.63 2.76
N LEU A 42 -5.12 -11.92 1.64
CA LEU A 42 -5.99 -12.06 0.47
C LEU A 42 -5.82 -13.43 -0.20
N LEU A 43 -4.58 -13.94 -0.27
CA LEU A 43 -4.28 -15.29 -0.73
C LEU A 43 -4.92 -16.34 0.19
N ARG A 44 -4.75 -16.20 1.51
CA ARG A 44 -5.33 -17.13 2.51
C ARG A 44 -6.84 -17.20 2.45
N ASN A 45 -7.50 -16.08 2.16
CA ASN A 45 -8.96 -16.00 2.09
C ASN A 45 -9.52 -16.30 0.69
N GLY A 46 -8.68 -16.71 -0.27
CA GLY A 46 -9.09 -17.04 -1.63
C GLY A 46 -9.55 -15.85 -2.47
N ILE A 47 -9.25 -14.62 -2.04
CA ILE A 47 -9.59 -13.38 -2.76
C ILE A 47 -8.55 -13.09 -3.85
N LEU A 48 -7.29 -13.46 -3.59
CA LEU A 48 -6.18 -13.28 -4.51
C LEU A 48 -5.79 -14.63 -5.14
N GLN A 49 -5.57 -14.65 -6.45
CA GLN A 49 -5.08 -15.83 -7.16
C GLN A 49 -3.57 -16.01 -6.93
N VAL A 50 -3.10 -17.27 -7.00
CA VAL A 50 -1.69 -17.62 -6.75
C VAL A 50 -0.74 -17.12 -7.85
N ASP A 51 -1.27 -16.80 -9.03
CA ASP A 51 -0.49 -16.47 -10.24
C ASP A 51 -0.04 -15.00 -10.33
N ILE A 52 -0.12 -14.23 -9.23
CA ILE A 52 0.29 -12.83 -9.24
C ILE A 52 1.81 -12.71 -9.11
N ASP A 53 2.45 -12.14 -10.15
CA ASP A 53 3.87 -11.78 -10.10
C ASP A 53 4.07 -10.51 -9.26
N ILE A 54 4.33 -10.71 -7.96
CA ILE A 54 4.64 -9.61 -7.04
C ILE A 54 5.92 -8.87 -7.46
N ASN A 55 6.92 -9.56 -8.02
CA ASN A 55 8.16 -8.91 -8.44
C ASN A 55 7.93 -7.92 -9.58
N TYR A 56 7.00 -8.23 -10.49
CA TYR A 56 6.56 -7.28 -11.51
C TYR A 56 5.99 -6.00 -10.87
N ILE A 57 5.14 -6.13 -9.84
CA ILE A 57 4.55 -4.99 -9.15
C ILE A 57 5.61 -4.15 -8.42
N ILE A 58 6.62 -4.78 -7.80
CA ILE A 58 7.71 -4.07 -7.13
C ILE A 58 8.52 -3.20 -8.11
N ARG A 59 8.86 -3.76 -9.28
CA ARG A 59 9.58 -3.02 -10.34
C ARG A 59 8.82 -1.80 -10.87
N HIS A 60 7.50 -1.79 -10.77
CA HIS A 60 6.64 -0.72 -11.28
C HIS A 60 6.04 0.18 -10.19
N SER A 61 6.49 0.04 -8.94
CA SER A 61 6.01 0.84 -7.80
C SER A 61 7.11 1.70 -7.18
N GLU A 62 8.16 2.00 -7.95
CA GLU A 62 9.23 2.89 -7.51
C GLU A 62 8.68 4.25 -7.05
N GLY A 63 9.20 4.74 -5.92
CA GLY A 63 8.76 6.00 -5.31
C GLY A 63 7.41 5.94 -4.59
N PHE A 64 6.77 4.77 -4.50
CA PHE A 64 5.50 4.65 -3.79
C PHE A 64 5.70 4.67 -2.28
N THR A 65 4.93 5.50 -1.60
CA THR A 65 4.77 5.45 -0.15
C THR A 65 3.94 4.22 0.26
N ARG A 66 4.07 3.81 1.53
CA ARG A 66 3.20 2.78 2.13
C ARG A 66 1.71 3.08 1.91
N ALA A 67 1.30 4.34 2.03
CA ALA A 67 -0.10 4.75 1.87
C ALA A 67 -0.60 4.53 0.42
N GLN A 68 0.24 4.85 -0.58
CA GLN A 68 -0.09 4.60 -1.97
C GLN A 68 -0.18 3.10 -2.28
N ILE A 69 0.74 2.29 -1.75
CA ILE A 69 0.70 0.83 -1.88
C ILE A 69 -0.61 0.26 -1.30
N GLU A 70 -0.99 0.70 -0.09
CA GLU A 70 -2.25 0.28 0.52
C GLU A 70 -3.46 0.70 -0.33
N HIS A 71 -3.44 1.94 -0.84
CA HIS A 71 -4.53 2.48 -1.66
C HIS A 71 -4.74 1.67 -2.95
N ILE A 72 -3.68 1.34 -3.68
CA ILE A 72 -3.80 0.56 -4.92
C ILE A 72 -4.33 -0.85 -4.67
N ILE A 73 -3.95 -1.49 -3.56
CA ILE A 73 -4.44 -2.83 -3.20
C ILE A 73 -5.94 -2.77 -2.89
N ARG A 74 -6.37 -1.76 -2.12
CA ARG A 74 -7.80 -1.55 -1.83
C ARG A 74 -8.61 -1.31 -3.10
N LEU A 75 -8.09 -0.49 -4.02
CA LEU A 75 -8.72 -0.25 -5.31
C LEU A 75 -8.78 -1.53 -6.16
N ALA A 76 -7.73 -2.34 -6.18
CA ALA A 76 -7.71 -3.61 -6.90
C ALA A 76 -8.80 -4.56 -6.38
N ILE A 77 -8.92 -4.71 -5.05
CA ILE A 77 -9.97 -5.53 -4.42
C ILE A 77 -11.35 -5.00 -4.77
N TYR A 78 -11.58 -3.70 -4.64
CA TYR A 78 -12.87 -3.08 -4.94
C TYR A 78 -13.28 -3.30 -6.40
N ASN A 79 -12.34 -3.13 -7.34
CA ASN A 79 -12.60 -3.37 -8.75
C ASN A 79 -12.87 -4.85 -9.05
N ALA A 80 -12.11 -5.76 -8.45
CA ALA A 80 -12.34 -7.20 -8.59
C ALA A 80 -13.74 -7.60 -8.09
N MET A 81 -14.14 -7.13 -6.92
CA MET A 81 -15.49 -7.36 -6.38
C MET A 81 -16.58 -6.77 -7.27
N ARG A 82 -16.38 -5.57 -7.81
CA ARG A 82 -17.34 -4.94 -8.72
C ARG A 82 -17.52 -5.76 -9.99
N LEU A 83 -16.44 -6.31 -10.56
CA LEU A 83 -16.50 -7.16 -11.75
C LEU A 83 -17.25 -8.47 -11.47
N ASP A 84 -16.96 -9.16 -10.35
CA ASP A 84 -17.65 -10.40 -9.98
C ASP A 84 -19.17 -10.21 -9.83
N ILE A 85 -19.62 -9.09 -9.25
CA ILE A 85 -21.04 -8.75 -9.13
C ILE A 85 -21.68 -8.49 -10.50
N VAL A 86 -20.95 -7.91 -11.45
CA VAL A 86 -21.45 -7.69 -12.81
C VAL A 86 -21.54 -9.00 -13.58
N ASP A 87 -20.54 -9.86 -13.47
CA ASP A 87 -20.52 -11.16 -14.14
C ASP A 87 -21.65 -12.07 -13.64
N LYS A 88 -21.87 -12.17 -12.33
CA LYS A 88 -23.00 -12.95 -11.77
C LYS A 88 -24.36 -12.49 -12.29
N ARG A 89 -24.58 -11.17 -12.37
CA ARG A 89 -25.81 -10.61 -12.93
C ARG A 89 -26.00 -10.91 -14.41
N ARG A 90 -24.92 -11.09 -15.18
CA ARG A 90 -25.00 -11.39 -16.61
C ARG A 90 -25.45 -12.83 -16.87
N ILE A 91 -25.11 -13.75 -15.97
CA ILE A 91 -25.46 -15.17 -16.06
C ILE A 91 -26.93 -15.40 -15.67
N GLU A 92 -27.49 -14.63 -14.73
CA GLU A 92 -28.90 -14.77 -14.30
C GLU A 92 -29.93 -14.27 -15.33
N ILE A 93 -29.50 -13.54 -16.37
CA ILE A 93 -30.39 -12.94 -17.40
C ILE A 93 -30.31 -13.72 -18.73
N THR A 94 -29.52 -14.80 -18.79
CA THR A 94 -29.40 -15.69 -19.96
C THR A 94 -29.99 -17.06 -19.64
#